data_AF-A0A0J8RL56-F1
#
_entry.id   AF-A0A0J8RL56-F1
#
_cell.length_a   1.000
_cell.length_b   1.000
_cell.length_c   1.000
_cell.angle_alpha   90.00
_cell.angle_beta   90.00
_cell.angle_gamma   90.00
#
_symmetry.space_group_name_H-M   'P 1'
#
loop_
_entity.id
_entity.type
_entity.pdbx_description
1 polymer ?
#
loop_
_entity_poly.entity_id
_entity_poly.type
_entity_poly.pdbx_seq_one_letter_code
_entity_poly.pdbx_strand_id
1 'polypeptide(L)'
;MKIEGKEEDHRLHPGAGVKGEGSPEVPEILDLAKSRPLEHRATLHRRTTTTYILKRPSSRQTLSEIVRKFGTFPFSLRQLDDEKAGKVGVVECVRGGVVRQYDPAGEADGAPVSRLLTTVAILKNGLTRLAAPPPLDLSKVESDKKITDEEILKILEKPLAKSTGAKGKNKKKKKKPAKKQAEDAEESSSEEE
;
A
#
# COMPACT_ATOMS: atom_id res chain seq x y z
N MET A 1 -16.66 17.62 13.85
CA MET A 1 -16.07 17.11 15.12
C MET A 1 -14.71 17.76 15.32
N LYS A 2 -14.39 18.34 16.48
CA LYS A 2 -13.10 19.03 16.69
C LYS A 2 -12.04 17.98 17.03
N ILE A 3 -11.13 17.70 16.10
CA ILE A 3 -10.04 16.73 16.31
C ILE A 3 -8.95 17.44 17.12
N GLU A 4 -9.14 17.52 18.43
CA GLU A 4 -8.08 17.92 19.37
C GLU A 4 -7.14 16.73 19.63
N GLY A 5 -6.38 16.40 18.59
CA GLY A 5 -5.21 15.54 18.64
C GLY A 5 -4.16 16.19 17.74
N LYS A 6 -3.03 16.61 18.31
CA LYS A 6 -1.94 17.25 17.55
C LYS A 6 -1.14 16.17 16.81
N GLU A 7 -1.76 15.55 15.82
CA GLU A 7 -1.16 14.52 14.98
C GLU A 7 -0.47 15.22 13.80
N GLU A 8 0.84 15.44 13.95
CA GLU A 8 1.69 16.01 12.89
C GLU A 8 1.98 14.92 11.84
N ASP A 9 1.12 14.81 10.83
CA ASP A 9 1.25 13.81 9.76
C ASP A 9 2.41 14.13 8.82
N HIS A 10 3.55 13.48 9.09
CA HIS A 10 4.75 13.60 8.27
C HIS A 10 4.71 12.64 7.05
N ARG A 11 4.71 13.21 5.84
CA ARG A 11 5.09 12.44 4.63
C ARG A 11 6.60 12.10 4.71
N LEU A 12 7.01 11.04 4.02
CA LEU A 12 8.40 10.59 3.97
C LEU A 12 8.78 10.46 2.50
N HIS A 13 9.74 11.26 2.05
CA HIS A 13 10.21 11.27 0.66
C HIS A 13 11.66 10.77 0.60
N PRO A 14 12.07 10.05 -0.46
CA PRO A 14 13.47 9.76 -0.67
C PRO A 14 14.25 11.08 -0.77
N GLY A 15 15.31 11.23 0.01
CA GLY A 15 15.99 12.52 0.16
C GLY A 15 16.55 13.10 -1.14
N ALA A 16 16.46 14.44 -1.26
CA ALA A 16 16.93 15.15 -2.44
C ALA A 16 18.45 15.03 -2.57
N GLY A 17 18.92 14.33 -3.61
CA GLY A 17 20.34 14.11 -3.89
C GLY A 17 20.87 12.70 -3.56
N VAL A 18 20.04 11.78 -3.05
CA VAL A 18 20.48 10.40 -2.80
C VAL A 18 20.54 9.61 -4.12
N LYS A 19 21.75 9.24 -4.56
CA LYS A 19 21.95 8.31 -5.68
C LYS A 19 21.47 6.91 -5.29
N GLY A 20 20.34 6.47 -5.86
CA GLY A 20 19.79 5.15 -5.62
C GLY A 20 18.57 4.85 -6.50
N GLU A 21 18.57 3.65 -7.09
CA GLU A 21 17.54 3.13 -8.00
C GLU A 21 16.12 3.11 -7.38
N GLY A 22 15.10 3.17 -8.23
CA GLY A 22 13.72 2.85 -7.91
C GLY A 22 12.86 4.02 -7.43
N SER A 23 11.86 4.37 -8.24
CA SER A 23 10.59 4.87 -7.70
C SER A 23 9.95 3.73 -6.89
N PRO A 24 9.27 3.99 -5.77
CA PRO A 24 8.41 2.97 -5.17
C PRO A 24 7.31 2.59 -6.18
N GLU A 25 7.24 1.32 -6.58
CA GLU A 25 6.12 0.78 -7.37
C GLU A 25 4.87 0.50 -6.51
N VAL A 26 4.91 0.86 -5.22
CA VAL A 26 3.73 0.85 -4.36
C VAL A 26 2.84 2.02 -4.80
N PRO A 27 1.59 1.79 -5.25
CA PRO A 27 0.67 2.86 -5.56
C PRO A 27 0.19 3.52 -4.25
N GLU A 28 0.96 4.48 -3.75
CA GLU A 28 0.45 5.47 -2.78
C GLU A 28 -0.54 6.37 -3.52
N ILE A 29 -1.80 6.36 -3.09
CA ILE A 29 -2.89 7.16 -3.67
C ILE A 29 -3.14 8.36 -2.74
N LEU A 30 -3.26 9.55 -3.35
CA LEU A 30 -3.27 10.92 -2.78
C LEU A 30 -1.86 11.36 -2.26
N ASP A 31 -1.33 12.51 -2.65
CA ASP A 31 -1.97 13.83 -2.73
C ASP A 31 -1.55 14.71 -3.93
N LEU A 32 -2.41 15.68 -4.28
CA LEU A 32 -2.25 16.64 -5.40
C LEU A 32 -1.30 17.83 -5.07
N ALA A 33 -0.74 17.89 -3.87
CA ALA A 33 -0.13 19.09 -3.31
C ALA A 33 1.40 18.98 -3.10
N LYS A 34 2.09 20.12 -3.26
CA LYS A 34 3.55 20.21 -3.40
C LYS A 34 4.24 20.16 -2.03
N SER A 35 4.58 18.94 -1.60
CA SER A 35 5.29 18.71 -0.34
C SER A 35 6.61 19.50 -0.24
N ARG A 36 6.89 20.06 0.94
CA ARG A 36 8.18 20.69 1.29
C ARG A 36 8.94 19.82 2.30
N PRO A 37 10.28 19.79 2.27
CA PRO A 37 11.06 19.15 3.33
C PRO A 37 10.81 19.85 4.67
N LEU A 38 10.71 19.07 5.74
CA LEU A 38 10.54 19.58 7.11
C LEU A 38 11.88 19.54 7.84
N GLU A 39 12.07 20.44 8.81
CA GLU A 39 13.29 20.52 9.64
C GLU A 39 13.36 19.41 10.72
N HIS A 40 12.74 18.25 10.47
CA HIS A 40 12.80 17.09 11.33
C HIS A 40 13.94 16.15 10.93
N ARG A 41 14.60 15.56 11.91
CA ARG A 41 15.68 14.60 11.66
C ARG A 41 15.13 13.35 10.95
N ALA A 42 15.66 13.07 9.75
CA ALA A 42 15.42 11.80 9.08
C ALA A 42 15.86 10.62 9.96
N THR A 43 14.92 9.74 10.28
CA THR A 43 15.17 8.50 11.06
C THR A 43 14.85 7.24 10.25
N LEU A 44 14.01 7.32 9.22
CA LEU A 44 13.69 6.20 8.34
C LEU A 44 14.75 6.05 7.24
N HIS A 45 15.28 4.84 7.11
CA HIS A 45 16.34 4.48 6.18
C HIS A 45 16.08 3.12 5.54
N ARG A 46 16.73 2.81 4.41
CA ARG A 46 16.66 1.49 3.75
C ARG A 46 18.02 1.16 3.12
N ARG A 47 18.50 -0.09 3.22
CA ARG A 47 19.71 -0.53 2.50
C ARG A 47 19.44 -0.60 0.99
N THR A 48 20.37 -0.11 0.18
CA THR A 48 20.32 -0.22 -1.28
C THR A 48 21.08 -1.47 -1.77
N THR A 49 21.16 -1.63 -3.09
CA THR A 49 22.02 -2.59 -3.80
C THR A 49 23.39 -2.01 -4.16
N THR A 50 23.60 -0.71 -3.97
CA THR A 50 24.86 -0.01 -4.30
C THR A 50 25.99 -0.51 -3.41
N THR A 51 27.18 -0.68 -4.00
CA THR A 51 28.40 -1.07 -3.28
C THR A 51 29.31 0.15 -3.06
N TYR A 52 29.80 0.34 -1.84
CA TYR A 52 30.73 1.40 -1.48
C TYR A 52 31.65 0.95 -0.34
N ILE A 53 32.94 1.29 -0.42
CA ILE A 53 33.92 0.95 0.61
C ILE A 53 33.87 2.00 1.73
N LEU A 54 33.15 1.68 2.81
CA LEU A 54 33.01 2.54 3.99
C LEU A 54 34.34 2.67 4.75
N LYS A 55 34.80 3.90 4.99
CA LYS A 55 36.09 4.21 5.60
C LYS A 55 36.05 4.13 7.12
N ARG A 56 34.95 4.54 7.77
CA ARG A 56 34.84 4.54 9.24
C ARG A 56 34.46 3.16 9.79
N PRO A 57 35.04 2.73 10.94
CA PRO A 57 34.68 1.46 11.57
C PRO A 57 33.22 1.46 12.05
N SER A 58 32.72 2.58 12.61
CA SER A 58 31.33 2.74 13.02
C SER A 58 30.35 2.54 11.85
N SER A 59 30.63 3.11 10.68
CA SER A 59 29.81 2.94 9.48
C SER A 59 29.79 1.50 8.99
N ARG A 60 30.93 0.80 9.01
CA ARG A 60 30.98 -0.65 8.70
C ARG A 60 30.16 -1.47 9.68
N GLN A 61 30.29 -1.22 10.99
CA GLN A 61 29.51 -1.89 12.03
C GLN A 61 28.00 -1.65 11.87
N THR A 62 27.58 -0.40 11.65
CA THR A 62 26.19 -0.03 11.39
C THR A 62 25.65 -0.72 10.13
N LEU A 63 26.42 -0.75 9.03
CA LEU A 63 25.99 -1.46 7.81
C LEU A 63 25.85 -2.97 8.04
N SER A 64 26.80 -3.62 8.73
CA SER A 64 26.70 -5.05 9.08
C SER A 64 25.48 -5.35 9.95
N GLU A 65 25.15 -4.47 10.91
CA GLU A 65 23.95 -4.60 11.72
C GLU A 65 22.66 -4.49 10.87
N ILE A 66 22.59 -3.48 9.99
CA ILE A 66 21.47 -3.28 9.06
C ILE A 66 21.28 -4.50 8.14
N VAL A 67 22.38 -5.01 7.59
CA VAL A 67 22.40 -6.22 6.74
C VAL A 67 21.81 -7.42 7.48
N ARG A 68 22.19 -7.61 8.75
CA ARG A 68 21.76 -8.72 9.60
C ARG A 68 20.31 -8.61 10.07
N LYS A 69 19.87 -7.41 10.47
CA LYS A 69 18.53 -7.20 11.07
C LYS A 69 17.42 -6.92 10.05
N PHE A 70 17.69 -6.10 9.04
CA PHE A 70 16.67 -5.53 8.16
C PHE A 70 16.83 -5.92 6.68
N GLY A 71 18.01 -6.42 6.28
CA GLY A 71 18.28 -6.80 4.90
C GLY A 71 18.16 -5.60 3.96
N THR A 72 17.13 -5.58 3.11
CA THR A 72 16.77 -4.48 2.20
C THR A 72 15.46 -3.77 2.56
N PHE A 73 14.84 -4.10 3.71
CA PHE A 73 13.62 -3.44 4.17
C PHE A 73 13.90 -2.07 4.82
N PRO A 74 12.91 -1.17 4.88
CA PRO A 74 13.01 0.07 5.64
C PRO A 74 13.14 -0.19 7.16
N PHE A 75 13.89 0.66 7.85
CA PHE A 75 14.13 0.60 9.29
C PHE A 75 14.30 2.00 9.89
N SER A 76 14.00 2.16 11.17
CA SER A 76 14.26 3.38 11.94
C SER A 76 15.60 3.28 12.67
N LEU A 77 16.32 4.40 12.79
CA LEU A 77 17.55 4.48 13.61
C LEU A 77 17.35 4.06 15.07
N ARG A 78 16.12 4.14 15.60
CA ARG A 78 15.76 3.71 16.96
C ARG A 78 15.70 2.19 17.15
N GLN A 79 15.82 1.41 16.07
CA GLN A 79 15.83 -0.07 16.09
C GLN A 79 17.26 -0.66 16.06
N LEU A 80 18.28 0.21 16.01
CA LEU A 80 19.70 -0.19 16.11
C LEU A 80 20.08 -0.45 17.57
N ASP A 81 21.07 -1.32 17.79
CA ASP A 81 21.51 -1.75 19.14
C ASP A 81 22.08 -0.57 19.95
N ASP A 82 22.76 0.37 19.31
CA ASP A 82 23.17 1.66 19.88
C ASP A 82 22.74 2.82 18.95
N GLU A 83 21.76 3.61 19.40
CA GLU A 83 21.26 4.78 18.67
C GLU A 83 22.35 5.85 18.47
N LYS A 84 23.31 6.01 19.40
CA LYS A 84 24.41 6.99 19.28
C LYS A 84 25.40 6.55 18.21
N ALA A 85 25.85 5.28 18.25
CA ALA A 85 26.72 4.73 17.21
C ALA A 85 26.02 4.75 15.84
N GLY A 86 24.75 4.33 15.77
CA GLY A 86 23.94 4.36 14.56
C GLY A 86 23.81 5.75 13.93
N LYS A 87 23.53 6.78 14.74
CA LYS A 87 23.47 8.19 14.31
C LYS A 87 24.77 8.70 13.69
N VAL A 88 25.93 8.16 14.07
CA VAL A 88 27.24 8.54 13.52
C VAL A 88 27.62 7.67 12.32
N GLY A 89 27.35 6.37 12.38
CA GLY A 89 27.67 5.41 11.32
C GLY A 89 26.87 5.64 10.04
N VAL A 90 25.58 5.94 10.17
CA VAL A 90 24.66 6.09 9.02
C VAL A 90 25.04 7.25 8.08
N VAL A 91 25.71 8.29 8.58
CA VAL A 91 26.09 9.48 7.78
C VAL A 91 26.99 9.11 6.59
N GLU A 92 27.97 8.23 6.79
CA GLU A 92 28.81 7.75 5.68
C GLU A 92 28.03 6.79 4.78
N CYS A 93 27.15 5.95 5.34
CA CYS A 93 26.33 5.01 4.59
C CYS A 93 25.37 5.71 3.62
N VAL A 94 24.76 6.83 4.03
CA VAL A 94 23.90 7.66 3.18
C VAL A 94 24.72 8.38 2.11
N ARG A 95 25.84 9.01 2.50
CA ARG A 95 26.74 9.69 1.54
C ARG A 95 27.35 8.75 0.50
N GLY A 96 27.62 7.49 0.88
CA GLY A 96 28.11 6.44 -0.01
C GLY A 96 27.02 5.73 -0.83
N GLY A 97 25.74 6.08 -0.65
CA GLY A 97 24.61 5.49 -1.39
C GLY A 97 24.24 4.06 -0.99
N VAL A 98 24.97 3.41 -0.07
CA VAL A 98 24.66 2.05 0.44
C VAL A 98 23.40 2.01 1.31
N VAL A 99 22.99 3.16 1.83
CA VAL A 99 21.73 3.37 2.57
C VAL A 99 21.01 4.57 1.97
N ARG A 100 19.72 4.40 1.65
CA ARG A 100 18.80 5.48 1.27
C ARG A 100 18.18 6.08 2.52
N GLN A 101 18.22 7.40 2.62
CA GLN A 101 17.52 8.17 3.65
C GLN A 101 16.14 8.60 3.13
N TYR A 102 15.13 8.52 4.00
CA TYR A 102 13.82 9.10 3.75
C TYR A 102 13.66 10.35 4.63
N ASP A 103 13.65 11.51 3.98
CA ASP A 103 13.50 12.80 4.63
C ASP A 103 12.03 13.06 4.96
N PRO A 104 11.72 13.56 6.17
CA PRO A 104 10.41 14.09 6.50
C PRO A 104 10.05 15.23 5.57
N ALA A 105 8.86 15.16 4.99
CA ALA A 105 8.24 16.22 4.22
C ALA A 105 6.80 16.41 4.70
N GLY A 106 6.26 17.60 4.50
CA GLY A 106 4.90 17.94 4.89
C GLY A 106 4.24 18.81 3.84
N GLU A 107 2.98 19.12 4.06
CA GLU A 107 2.30 20.10 3.23
C GLU A 107 2.83 21.51 3.50
N ALA A 108 2.97 22.32 2.46
CA ALA A 108 3.66 23.61 2.53
C ALA A 108 3.09 24.56 3.60
N ASP A 109 1.77 24.52 3.77
CA ASP A 109 1.00 25.44 4.61
C ASP A 109 0.54 24.77 5.93
N GLY A 110 1.12 23.61 6.28
CA GLY A 110 0.76 22.86 7.49
C GLY A 110 -0.64 22.24 7.45
N ALA A 111 -1.26 22.14 6.27
CA ALA A 111 -2.56 21.51 6.11
C ALA A 111 -2.52 20.00 6.44
N PRO A 112 -3.58 19.43 7.03
CA PRO A 112 -3.66 18.01 7.33
C PRO A 112 -3.61 17.18 6.05
N VAL A 113 -2.92 16.03 6.09
CA VAL A 113 -2.77 15.09 4.98
C VAL A 113 -3.37 13.74 5.36
N SER A 114 -3.72 12.91 4.38
CA SER A 114 -4.33 11.60 4.65
C SER A 114 -3.76 10.54 3.71
N ARG A 115 -3.24 9.45 4.26
CA ARG A 115 -2.60 8.37 3.50
C ARG A 115 -3.30 7.03 3.74
N LEU A 116 -3.59 6.32 2.65
CA LEU A 116 -4.02 4.92 2.68
C LEU A 116 -2.99 4.05 1.96
N LEU A 117 -2.34 3.15 2.69
CA LEU A 117 -1.43 2.15 2.12
C LEU A 117 -2.14 0.79 2.13
N THR A 118 -2.22 0.13 0.97
CA THR A 118 -2.79 -1.22 0.81
C THR A 118 -1.85 -2.09 0.00
N THR A 119 -1.43 -3.23 0.54
CA THR A 119 -0.72 -4.25 -0.23
C THR A 119 -1.72 -5.09 -1.00
N VAL A 120 -1.59 -5.14 -2.32
CA VAL A 120 -2.50 -5.87 -3.23
C VAL A 120 -1.77 -6.99 -3.97
N ALA A 121 -2.49 -8.06 -4.28
CA ALA A 121 -2.06 -9.12 -5.20
C ALA A 121 -2.98 -9.14 -6.42
N ILE A 122 -2.39 -9.17 -7.62
CA ILE A 122 -3.12 -9.34 -8.88
C ILE A 122 -3.07 -10.81 -9.26
N LEU A 123 -4.21 -11.50 -9.16
CA LEU A 123 -4.35 -12.92 -9.46
C LEU A 123 -5.20 -13.11 -10.72
N LYS A 124 -5.29 -14.36 -11.22
CA LYS A 124 -6.20 -14.72 -12.33
C LYS A 124 -7.66 -14.31 -12.07
N ASN A 125 -8.04 -14.24 -10.80
CA ASN A 125 -9.37 -13.84 -10.31
C ASN A 125 -9.51 -12.32 -10.10
N GLY A 126 -8.48 -11.51 -10.41
CA GLY A 126 -8.45 -10.06 -10.19
C GLY A 126 -7.67 -9.64 -8.94
N LEU A 127 -7.93 -8.42 -8.47
CA LEU A 127 -7.19 -7.77 -7.39
C LEU A 127 -7.70 -8.22 -6.02
N THR A 128 -6.80 -8.80 -5.23
CA THR A 128 -7.02 -9.20 -3.83
C THR A 128 -6.24 -8.27 -2.90
N ARG A 129 -6.90 -7.70 -1.88
CA ARG A 129 -6.23 -6.89 -0.85
C ARG A 129 -5.62 -7.85 0.18
N LEU A 130 -4.29 -7.90 0.30
CA LEU A 130 -3.58 -8.78 1.23
C LEU A 130 -3.47 -8.13 2.63
N ALA A 131 -3.09 -6.86 2.65
CA ALA A 131 -3.04 -6.04 3.86
C ALA A 131 -3.66 -4.69 3.54
N ALA A 132 -4.67 -4.30 4.31
CA ALA A 132 -5.44 -3.08 4.12
C ALA A 132 -5.81 -2.48 5.49
N PRO A 133 -5.96 -1.15 5.59
CA PRO A 133 -6.64 -0.56 6.74
C PRO A 133 -8.10 -1.05 6.80
N PRO A 134 -8.75 -0.98 7.98
CA PRO A 134 -10.17 -1.27 8.11
C PRO A 134 -11.02 -0.50 7.07
N PRO A 135 -12.13 -1.08 6.56
CA PRO A 135 -13.01 -0.36 5.66
C PRO A 135 -13.49 0.96 6.27
N LEU A 136 -13.37 2.06 5.52
CA LEU A 136 -13.81 3.36 5.96
C LEU A 136 -15.33 3.36 6.12
N ASP A 137 -15.80 3.77 7.30
CA ASP A 137 -17.22 3.89 7.60
C ASP A 137 -17.76 5.21 7.03
N LEU A 138 -18.31 5.14 5.82
CA LEU A 138 -18.84 6.30 5.10
C LEU A 138 -20.00 7.00 5.83
N SER A 139 -20.64 6.36 6.83
CA SER A 139 -21.67 7.02 7.64
C SER A 139 -21.11 8.09 8.58
N LYS A 140 -19.80 8.06 8.85
CA LYS A 140 -19.08 9.01 9.72
C LYS A 140 -18.38 10.13 8.95
N VAL A 141 -18.43 10.11 7.61
CA VAL A 141 -17.74 11.07 6.74
C VAL A 141 -18.76 12.02 6.12
N GLU A 142 -19.02 13.11 6.82
CA GLU A 142 -19.89 14.19 6.33
C GLU A 142 -19.11 15.08 5.35
N SER A 143 -19.58 15.18 4.11
CA SER A 143 -18.97 15.99 3.05
C SER A 143 -20.03 16.47 2.07
N ASP A 144 -20.08 17.79 1.83
CA ASP A 144 -20.93 18.41 0.81
C ASP A 144 -20.47 18.05 -0.62
N LYS A 145 -19.20 17.64 -0.77
CA LYS A 145 -18.58 17.32 -2.06
C LYS A 145 -18.83 15.86 -2.42
N LYS A 146 -19.29 15.62 -3.65
CA LYS A 146 -19.50 14.31 -4.27
C LYS A 146 -18.80 14.26 -5.63
N ILE A 147 -18.43 13.06 -6.07
CA ILE A 147 -17.88 12.83 -7.41
C ILE A 147 -19.04 12.92 -8.42
N THR A 148 -18.97 13.87 -9.34
CA THR A 148 -19.99 14.12 -10.37
C THR A 148 -19.57 13.66 -11.77
N ASP A 149 -18.32 13.25 -11.94
CA ASP A 149 -17.75 12.84 -13.22
C ASP A 149 -18.25 11.45 -13.62
N GLU A 150 -18.87 11.35 -14.80
CA GLU A 150 -19.46 10.09 -15.27
C GLU A 150 -18.43 9.00 -15.56
N GLU A 151 -17.22 9.34 -16.01
CA GLU A 151 -16.19 8.35 -16.32
C GLU A 151 -15.61 7.75 -15.04
N ILE A 152 -15.35 8.59 -14.03
CA ILE A 152 -14.91 8.16 -12.71
C ILE A 152 -15.98 7.29 -12.04
N LEU A 153 -17.27 7.67 -12.10
CA LEU A 153 -18.36 6.84 -11.59
C LEU A 153 -18.43 5.47 -12.28
N LYS A 154 -18.33 5.43 -13.62
CA LYS A 154 -18.24 4.19 -14.41
C LYS A 154 -16.99 3.35 -14.09
N ILE A 155 -15.92 3.94 -13.55
CA ILE A 155 -14.73 3.20 -13.07
C ILE A 155 -14.96 2.65 -11.67
N LEU A 156 -15.55 3.42 -10.75
CA LEU A 156 -15.81 3.01 -9.36
C LEU A 156 -16.81 1.85 -9.25
N GLU A 157 -17.74 1.71 -10.21
CA GLU A 157 -18.66 0.57 -10.30
C GLU A 157 -17.98 -0.75 -10.75
N LYS A 158 -16.76 -0.71 -11.29
CA LYS A 158 -16.09 -1.91 -11.80
C LYS A 158 -15.64 -2.82 -10.65
N PRO A 159 -15.90 -4.14 -10.73
CA PRO A 159 -15.49 -5.07 -9.68
C PRO A 159 -13.97 -5.23 -9.65
N LEU A 160 -13.36 -5.04 -8.47
CA LEU A 160 -11.92 -5.24 -8.26
C LEU A 160 -11.47 -6.69 -8.50
N ALA A 161 -12.36 -7.66 -8.26
CA ALA A 161 -12.13 -9.08 -8.50
C ALA A 161 -13.31 -9.72 -9.25
N LYS A 162 -13.00 -10.65 -10.16
CA LYS A 162 -13.99 -11.53 -10.79
C LYS A 162 -14.56 -12.44 -9.71
N SER A 163 -15.87 -12.44 -9.51
CA SER A 163 -16.48 -13.16 -8.38
C SER A 163 -16.37 -14.68 -8.55
N THR A 164 -15.37 -15.30 -7.92
CA THR A 164 -15.30 -16.75 -7.76
C THR A 164 -16.24 -17.21 -6.66
N GLY A 165 -17.51 -17.41 -7.02
CA GLY A 165 -18.42 -18.30 -6.30
C GLY A 165 -19.03 -17.81 -4.97
N ALA A 166 -19.80 -16.71 -4.97
CA ALA A 166 -20.65 -16.35 -3.83
C ALA A 166 -22.07 -15.84 -4.17
N LYS A 167 -22.52 -15.94 -5.44
CA LYS A 167 -23.92 -15.70 -5.85
C LYS A 167 -24.56 -16.97 -6.40
N GLY A 168 -24.73 -17.98 -5.54
CA GLY A 168 -25.19 -19.29 -5.98
C GLY A 168 -25.71 -20.21 -4.88
N LYS A 169 -26.58 -19.74 -3.98
CA LYS A 169 -27.36 -20.59 -3.03
C LYS A 169 -28.47 -19.87 -2.23
N ASN A 170 -29.36 -19.09 -2.86
CA ASN A 170 -30.75 -18.91 -2.36
C ASN A 170 -31.69 -18.14 -3.31
N LYS A 171 -32.34 -18.84 -4.26
CA LYS A 171 -33.67 -18.48 -4.84
C LYS A 171 -34.29 -19.53 -5.78
N LYS A 172 -33.88 -20.81 -5.72
CA LYS A 172 -34.51 -21.94 -6.44
C LYS A 172 -34.91 -23.08 -5.49
N LYS A 173 -35.91 -22.84 -4.62
CA LYS A 173 -36.72 -23.89 -3.97
C LYS A 173 -38.07 -23.36 -3.44
N LYS A 174 -38.92 -22.85 -4.35
CA LYS A 174 -40.38 -22.77 -4.18
C LYS A 174 -41.13 -22.70 -5.52
N LYS A 175 -41.14 -23.82 -6.23
CA LYS A 175 -42.25 -24.31 -7.10
C LYS A 175 -42.68 -25.63 -6.46
N LYS A 176 -43.92 -26.13 -6.50
CA LYS A 176 -45.15 -25.85 -7.27
C LYS A 176 -46.37 -26.04 -6.27
N PRO A 177 -47.68 -25.98 -6.61
CA PRO A 177 -48.40 -26.54 -7.79
C PRO A 177 -49.12 -25.44 -8.60
N ALA A 178 -49.59 -25.61 -9.83
CA ALA A 178 -50.44 -26.64 -10.47
C ALA A 178 -50.26 -26.54 -12.03
N LYS A 179 -50.93 -27.26 -12.95
CA LYS A 179 -51.47 -28.64 -13.07
C LYS A 179 -51.92 -28.83 -14.55
N LYS A 180 -51.73 -30.03 -15.15
CA LYS A 180 -52.18 -30.45 -16.53
C LYS A 180 -51.50 -29.70 -17.70
N GLN A 181 -51.40 -30.17 -18.96
CA GLN A 181 -51.53 -31.47 -19.68
C GLN A 181 -50.76 -31.29 -21.04
N ALA A 182 -50.35 -32.27 -21.86
CA ALA A 182 -50.33 -33.75 -21.83
C ALA A 182 -49.19 -34.30 -22.76
N GLU A 183 -49.08 -35.63 -22.89
CA GLU A 183 -48.98 -36.48 -24.12
C GLU A 183 -48.33 -35.95 -25.43
N ASP A 184 -47.57 -36.73 -26.23
CA ASP A 184 -46.96 -38.08 -26.09
C ASP A 184 -45.93 -38.31 -27.24
N ALA A 185 -45.36 -39.53 -27.32
CA ALA A 185 -44.65 -40.18 -28.45
C ALA A 185 -43.12 -40.01 -28.60
N GLU A 186 -42.41 -41.14 -28.45
CA GLU A 186 -41.42 -41.77 -29.36
C GLU A 186 -40.17 -41.00 -29.87
N GLU A 187 -39.02 -41.61 -30.20
CA GLU A 187 -38.34 -42.89 -29.88
C GLU A 187 -36.86 -42.74 -30.37
N SER A 188 -36.03 -43.80 -30.30
CA SER A 188 -34.60 -43.92 -30.69
C SER A 188 -33.59 -43.25 -29.74
N SER A 189 -32.61 -43.93 -29.13
CA SER A 189 -31.71 -45.05 -29.52
C SER A 189 -30.48 -44.63 -30.32
N SER A 190 -29.32 -44.57 -29.65
CA SER A 190 -28.15 -45.41 -30.00
C SER A 190 -27.04 -45.29 -28.95
N GLU A 191 -26.36 -46.41 -28.68
CA GLU A 191 -25.14 -46.52 -27.86
C GLU A 191 -23.87 -46.25 -28.69
N GLU A 192 -22.72 -46.14 -27.99
CA GLU A 192 -21.33 -46.11 -28.50
C GLU A 192 -20.93 -44.89 -29.38
N GLU A 193 -19.71 -44.35 -29.32
CA GLU A 193 -18.40 -44.84 -28.81
C GLU A 193 -17.70 -43.79 -27.92
#